data_AF-A0A7K4FSU7-F1
#
_entry.id   AF-A0A7K4FSU7-F1
#
_cell.length_a   1.000
_cell.length_b   1.000
_cell.length_c   1.000
_cell.angle_alpha   90.00
_cell.angle_beta   90.00
_cell.angle_gamma   90.00
#
_symmetry.space_group_name_H-M   'P 1'
#
loop_
_entity.id
_entity.type
_entity.pdbx_description
1 polymer ?
#
loop_
_entity_poly.entity_id
_entity_poly.type
_entity_poly.pdbx_seq_one_letter_code
_entity_poly.pdbx_strand_id
1 'polypeptide(L)'
;MSRNLFVRESSGLSKEVGILDSIMLNLGNMSAGVALFNSISPYISQGGIVWLAAILGLVFTLPQAYIYMYLTGRIHRTGGDYVWISRLLNGPLGIVMAFALMIESTAVVALTACFFSSAVSEVLTTIGTMNGISSLVSLSNTISSSIYSYLLGGLLFAFIIAFNIFKAKWGYMLVTIGTIVSLITTFVAMIVIGINIPHFSTSISPFLHYMKIAPPPGFASRITPFSFISTLLILPLLAIFTYPWMQATPAVAS
;
A
#
# COMPACT_ATOMS: atom_id res chain seq x y z
N MET A 1 37.35 43.98 10.29
CA MET A 1 36.56 43.36 9.20
C MET A 1 35.35 42.67 9.82
N SER A 2 34.15 43.23 9.63
CA SER A 2 32.89 42.62 10.04
C SER A 2 32.65 41.37 9.19
N ARG A 3 32.59 40.20 9.82
CA ARG A 3 32.24 38.93 9.16
C ARG A 3 30.71 38.95 8.98
N ASN A 4 30.25 39.45 7.83
CA ASN A 4 28.84 39.33 7.46
C ASN A 4 28.49 37.84 7.46
N LEU A 5 27.72 37.42 8.46
CA LEU A 5 27.14 36.09 8.53
C LEU A 5 26.16 36.01 7.37
N PHE A 6 26.53 35.30 6.30
CA PHE A 6 25.57 34.95 5.25
C PHE A 6 24.54 34.02 5.90
N VAL A 7 23.48 34.60 6.45
CA VAL A 7 22.25 33.88 6.74
C VAL A 7 21.79 33.38 5.37
N ARG A 8 22.05 32.10 5.10
CA ARG A 8 21.47 31.45 3.94
C ARG A 8 19.98 31.48 4.20
N GLU A 9 19.28 32.39 3.53
CA GLU A 9 17.84 32.32 3.31
C GLU A 9 17.60 30.92 2.72
N SER A 10 17.26 29.97 3.58
CA SER A 10 16.78 28.67 3.15
C SER A 10 15.47 28.99 2.47
N SER A 11 15.52 29.16 1.14
CA SER A 11 14.39 29.52 0.29
C SER A 11 13.21 28.66 0.68
N GLY A 12 12.36 29.22 1.53
CA GLY A 12 11.40 28.51 2.34
C GLY A 12 10.24 28.12 1.47
N LEU A 13 10.42 27.07 0.67
CA LEU A 13 9.31 26.19 0.36
C LEU A 13 9.06 25.34 1.62
N SER A 14 8.67 26.02 2.71
CA SER A 14 8.08 25.40 3.88
C SER A 14 6.83 24.71 3.37
N LYS A 15 6.95 23.41 3.08
CA LYS A 15 5.79 22.57 2.81
C LYS A 15 5.13 22.36 4.15
N GLU A 16 4.18 23.21 4.49
CA GLU A 16 3.27 22.97 5.61
C GLU A 16 2.40 21.76 5.24
N VAL A 17 2.89 20.56 5.55
CA VAL A 17 2.11 19.34 5.46
C VAL A 17 1.28 19.25 6.75
N GLY A 18 -0.04 19.25 6.60
CA GLY A 18 -0.94 19.10 7.74
C GLY A 18 -0.72 17.76 8.47
N ILE A 19 -1.14 17.68 9.73
CA ILE A 19 -1.10 16.43 10.51
C ILE A 19 -1.89 15.33 9.79
N LEU A 20 -3.09 15.65 9.28
CA LEU A 20 -3.91 14.71 8.53
C LEU A 20 -3.21 14.26 7.24
N ASP A 21 -2.67 15.18 6.45
CA ASP A 21 -1.95 14.83 5.24
C ASP A 21 -0.74 13.93 5.53
N SER A 22 -0.02 14.18 6.63
CA SER A 22 1.10 13.35 7.08
C SER A 22 0.66 11.93 7.46
N ILE A 23 -0.44 11.79 8.20
CA ILE A 23 -1.00 10.47 8.55
C ILE A 23 -1.47 9.74 7.28
N MET A 24 -2.22 10.42 6.43
CA MET A 24 -2.76 9.85 5.19
C MET A 24 -1.66 9.49 4.20
N LEU A 25 -0.55 10.23 4.18
CA LEU A 25 0.62 9.89 3.38
C LEU A 25 1.20 8.54 3.80
N ASN A 26 1.45 8.30 5.09
CA ASN A 26 1.99 6.99 5.52
C ASN A 26 0.99 5.87 5.24
N LEU A 27 -0.28 6.11 5.52
CA LEU A 27 -1.31 5.10 5.36
C LEU A 27 -1.53 4.74 3.88
N GLY A 28 -1.50 5.73 2.99
CA GLY A 28 -1.54 5.53 1.55
C GLY A 28 -0.28 4.84 1.01
N ASN A 29 0.88 5.16 1.58
CA ASN A 29 2.18 4.60 1.16
C ASN A 29 2.27 3.09 1.42
N MET A 30 1.64 2.58 2.49
CA MET A 30 1.65 1.15 2.83
C MET A 30 0.92 0.25 1.83
N SER A 31 0.06 0.80 0.96
CA SER A 31 -0.71 0.05 -0.06
C SER A 31 -1.44 -1.20 0.50
N ALA A 32 -1.86 -1.17 1.77
CA ALA A 32 -2.21 -2.36 2.54
C ALA A 32 -3.36 -3.19 1.92
N GLY A 33 -4.39 -2.54 1.39
CA GLY A 33 -5.57 -3.24 0.84
C GLY A 33 -5.24 -4.05 -0.43
N VAL A 34 -4.49 -3.44 -1.34
CA VAL A 34 -4.11 -4.07 -2.61
C VAL A 34 -3.09 -5.18 -2.38
N ALA A 35 -2.12 -4.95 -1.49
CA ALA A 35 -1.13 -5.93 -1.08
C ALA A 35 -1.77 -7.20 -0.48
N LEU A 36 -2.73 -7.04 0.42
CA LEU A 36 -3.44 -8.16 1.04
C LEU A 36 -4.18 -9.02 0.02
N PHE A 37 -4.88 -8.37 -0.92
CA PHE A 37 -5.75 -9.06 -1.86
C PHE A 37 -4.98 -9.69 -3.03
N ASN A 38 -4.12 -8.92 -3.70
CA ASN A 38 -3.41 -9.35 -4.92
C ASN A 38 -2.09 -10.08 -4.65
N SER A 39 -1.40 -9.78 -3.54
CA SER A 39 -0.03 -10.28 -3.32
C SER A 39 0.06 -11.30 -2.19
N ILE A 40 -0.60 -11.09 -1.06
CA ILE A 40 -0.39 -11.92 0.14
C ILE A 40 -1.25 -13.17 0.09
N SER A 41 -2.49 -13.06 -0.41
CA SER A 41 -3.49 -14.14 -0.36
C SER A 41 -3.01 -15.50 -0.91
N PRO A 42 -2.25 -15.60 -2.02
CA PRO A 42 -1.81 -16.89 -2.56
C PRO A 42 -0.69 -17.55 -1.74
N TYR A 43 0.03 -16.80 -0.92
CA TYR A 43 1.18 -17.28 -0.14
C TYR A 43 0.85 -17.54 1.33
N ILE A 44 -0.42 -17.38 1.74
CA ILE A 44 -0.85 -17.69 3.09
C ILE A 44 -0.73 -19.21 3.30
N SER A 45 0.12 -19.59 4.25
CA SER A 45 0.30 -20.99 4.65
C SER A 45 -0.99 -21.54 5.28
N GLN A 46 -1.35 -22.78 4.93
CA GLN A 46 -2.52 -23.45 5.50
C GLN A 46 -2.43 -23.53 7.03
N GLY A 47 -3.57 -23.33 7.70
CA GLY A 47 -3.66 -23.26 9.16
C GLY A 47 -3.18 -21.93 9.77
N GLY A 48 -2.63 -21.01 8.97
CA GLY A 48 -2.24 -19.67 9.41
C GLY A 48 -3.43 -18.73 9.53
N ILE A 49 -3.43 -17.87 10.56
CA ILE A 49 -4.50 -16.91 10.82
C ILE A 49 -4.02 -15.48 10.51
N VAL A 50 -4.55 -14.89 9.43
CA VAL A 50 -4.09 -13.58 8.92
C VAL A 50 -4.30 -12.44 9.92
N TRP A 51 -5.47 -12.38 10.59
CA TRP A 51 -5.74 -11.30 11.54
C TRP A 51 -4.82 -11.38 12.78
N LEU A 52 -4.46 -12.58 13.21
CA LEU A 52 -3.52 -12.79 14.31
C LEU A 52 -2.10 -12.40 13.88
N ALA A 53 -1.69 -12.77 12.66
CA ALA A 53 -0.44 -12.31 12.07
C ALA A 53 -0.40 -10.77 11.96
N ALA A 54 -1.50 -10.11 11.63
CA ALA A 54 -1.58 -8.65 11.58
C ALA A 54 -1.38 -7.99 12.95
N ILE A 55 -1.97 -8.55 14.03
CA ILE A 55 -1.75 -8.06 15.40
C ILE A 55 -0.28 -8.24 15.81
N LEU A 56 0.30 -9.41 15.54
CA LEU A 56 1.71 -9.66 15.82
C LEU A 56 2.61 -8.71 15.02
N GLY A 57 2.31 -8.50 13.73
CA GLY A 57 2.99 -7.53 12.88
C GLY A 57 2.93 -6.11 13.43
N LEU A 58 1.76 -5.66 13.91
CA LEU A 58 1.61 -4.38 14.59
C LEU A 58 2.52 -4.26 15.81
N VAL A 59 2.58 -5.29 16.66
CA VAL A 59 3.47 -5.27 17.83
C VAL A 59 4.93 -5.15 17.41
N PHE A 60 5.34 -5.87 16.36
CA PHE A 60 6.72 -5.82 15.86
C PHE A 60 7.08 -4.51 15.17
N THR A 61 6.12 -3.73 14.66
CA THR A 61 6.39 -2.42 14.03
C THR A 61 6.52 -1.28 15.04
N LEU A 62 6.00 -1.42 16.27
CA LEU A 62 6.09 -0.39 17.31
C LEU A 62 7.52 0.08 17.62
N PRO A 63 8.55 -0.79 17.72
CA PRO A 63 9.93 -0.35 17.89
C PRO A 63 10.43 0.58 16.77
N GLN A 64 10.10 0.28 15.50
CA GLN A 64 10.46 1.14 14.38
C GLN A 64 9.72 2.48 14.46
N ALA A 65 8.41 2.44 14.75
CA ALA A 65 7.58 3.64 14.93
C ALA A 65 8.17 4.57 16.00
N TYR A 66 8.61 4.01 17.12
CA TYR A 66 9.25 4.74 18.20
C TYR A 66 10.58 5.37 17.76
N ILE A 67 11.44 4.62 17.06
CA ILE A 67 12.71 5.14 16.56
C ILE A 67 12.47 6.30 15.58
N TYR A 68 11.50 6.17 14.68
CA TYR A 68 11.19 7.22 13.70
C TYR A 68 10.65 8.47 14.40
N MET A 69 9.74 8.31 15.36
CA MET A 69 9.26 9.42 16.20
C MET A 69 10.42 10.12 16.91
N TYR A 70 11.34 9.37 17.53
CA TYR A 70 12.49 9.91 18.24
C TYR A 70 13.45 10.65 17.31
N LEU A 71 13.78 10.06 16.16
CA LEU A 71 14.72 10.64 15.19
C LEU A 71 14.14 11.88 14.51
N THR A 72 12.86 11.90 14.15
CA THR A 72 12.19 13.09 13.62
C THR A 72 12.23 14.25 14.62
N GLY A 73 12.02 13.99 15.91
CA GLY A 73 12.09 15.03 16.95
C GLY A 73 13.52 15.50 17.31
N ARG A 74 14.56 14.74 16.93
CA ARG A 74 15.96 15.11 17.21
C ARG A 74 16.67 15.68 15.98
N ILE A 75 16.30 15.22 14.79
CA ILE A 75 16.92 15.58 13.52
C ILE A 75 15.83 16.16 12.61
N HIS A 76 15.55 17.46 12.81
CA HIS A 76 14.58 18.25 12.03
C HIS A 76 15.10 18.56 10.62
N ARG A 77 15.23 17.54 9.77
CA ARG A 77 15.56 17.72 8.36
C ARG A 77 14.77 16.75 7.50
N THR A 78 14.30 17.26 6.37
CA THR A 78 13.70 16.47 5.29
C THR A 78 14.72 15.47 4.74
N GLY A 79 14.27 14.24 4.48
CA GLY A 79 15.06 13.19 3.84
C GLY A 79 15.15 11.87 4.60
N GLY A 80 14.53 11.77 5.77
CA GLY A 80 14.32 10.51 6.50
C GLY A 80 15.59 9.67 6.70
N ASP A 81 15.48 8.38 6.42
CA ASP A 81 16.46 7.35 6.75
C ASP A 81 17.87 7.64 6.19
N TYR A 82 17.97 8.11 4.94
CA TYR A 82 19.24 8.49 4.33
C TYR A 82 19.97 9.57 5.15
N VAL A 83 19.25 10.60 5.60
CA VAL A 83 19.82 11.72 6.35
C VAL A 83 20.22 11.25 7.75
N TRP A 84 19.40 10.42 8.38
CA TRP A 84 19.68 9.88 9.72
C TRP A 84 20.91 8.98 9.72
N ILE A 85 21.00 8.04 8.77
CA ILE A 85 22.15 7.12 8.64
C ILE A 85 23.43 7.89 8.32
N SER A 86 23.36 8.85 7.38
CA SER A 86 24.52 9.67 7.01
C SER A 86 25.14 10.41 8.19
N ARG A 87 24.30 10.84 9.15
CA ARG A 87 24.70 11.67 10.30
C ARG A 87 25.12 10.88 11.51
N LEU A 88 24.41 9.79 11.79
CA LEU A 88 24.63 8.99 12.99
C LEU A 88 25.71 7.94 12.80
N LEU A 89 25.87 7.42 11.58
CA LEU A 89 26.81 6.35 11.28
C LEU A 89 27.98 6.86 10.44
N ASN A 90 27.78 7.04 9.14
CA ASN A 90 28.74 7.68 8.23
C ASN A 90 28.09 8.04 6.88
N GLY A 91 28.72 8.94 6.14
CA GLY A 91 28.24 9.38 4.81
C GLY A 91 28.09 8.26 3.77
N PRO A 92 29.07 7.35 3.59
CA PRO A 92 28.97 6.26 2.61
C PRO A 92 27.80 5.29 2.83
N LEU A 93 27.49 4.92 4.08
CA LEU A 93 26.32 4.09 4.39
C LEU A 93 25.02 4.83 4.07
N GLY A 94 25.00 6.14 4.25
CA GLY A 94 23.89 6.98 3.78
C GLY A 94 23.68 6.89 2.28
N ILE A 95 24.75 6.89 1.48
CA ILE A 95 24.67 6.74 0.02
C ILE A 95 24.07 5.37 -0.33
N VAL A 96 24.54 4.29 0.31
CA VAL A 96 23.97 2.94 0.09
C VAL A 96 22.48 2.92 0.39
N MET A 97 22.05 3.54 1.50
CA MET A 97 20.63 3.65 1.84
C MET A 97 19.84 4.43 0.78
N ALA A 98 20.37 5.55 0.30
CA ALA A 98 19.69 6.36 -0.72
C ALA A 98 19.50 5.57 -2.03
N PHE A 99 20.50 4.80 -2.46
CA PHE A 99 20.38 3.92 -3.63
C PHE A 99 19.39 2.78 -3.41
N ALA A 100 19.40 2.15 -2.24
CA ALA A 100 18.44 1.11 -1.89
C ALA A 100 17.00 1.64 -1.96
N LEU A 101 16.75 2.81 -1.36
CA LEU A 101 15.45 3.48 -1.41
C LEU A 101 15.04 3.85 -2.84
N MET A 102 15.97 4.33 -3.67
CA MET A 102 15.66 4.69 -5.06
C MET A 102 15.20 3.47 -5.88
N ILE A 103 15.91 2.34 -5.76
CA ILE A 103 15.57 1.09 -6.46
C ILE A 103 14.22 0.57 -5.96
N GLU A 104 14.05 0.55 -4.63
CA GLU A 104 12.84 0.06 -3.98
C GLU A 104 11.59 0.88 -4.34
N SER A 105 11.69 2.21 -4.26
CA SER A 105 10.58 3.10 -4.61
C SER A 105 10.18 2.97 -6.09
N THR A 106 11.16 2.77 -6.98
CA THR A 106 10.88 2.53 -8.41
C THR A 106 10.11 1.23 -8.63
N ALA A 107 10.54 0.14 -7.96
CA ALA A 107 9.87 -1.15 -8.06
C ALA A 107 8.42 -1.07 -7.54
N VAL A 108 8.18 -0.33 -6.46
CA VAL A 108 6.84 -0.24 -5.87
C VAL A 108 5.91 0.65 -6.67
N VAL A 109 6.41 1.72 -7.27
CA VAL A 109 5.63 2.52 -8.24
C VAL A 109 5.19 1.63 -9.42
N ALA A 110 6.08 0.78 -9.93
CA ALA A 110 5.75 -0.16 -11.01
C ALA A 110 4.72 -1.21 -10.57
N LEU A 111 4.89 -1.81 -9.38
CA LEU A 111 3.93 -2.76 -8.81
C LEU A 111 2.55 -2.11 -8.59
N THR A 112 2.52 -0.87 -8.10
CA THR A 112 1.29 -0.11 -7.90
C THR A 112 0.55 0.11 -9.22
N ALA A 113 1.28 0.42 -10.30
CA ALA A 113 0.71 0.53 -11.64
C ALA A 113 0.05 -0.78 -12.10
N CYS A 114 0.76 -1.89 -11.90
CA CYS A 114 0.31 -3.23 -12.26
C CYS A 114 -0.95 -3.63 -11.47
N PHE A 115 -0.96 -3.37 -10.16
CA PHE A 115 -2.11 -3.69 -9.33
C PHE A 115 -3.31 -2.80 -9.60
N PHE A 116 -3.12 -1.54 -9.94
CA PHE A 116 -4.21 -0.67 -10.37
C PHE A 116 -4.92 -1.25 -11.59
N SER A 117 -4.17 -1.63 -12.63
CA SER A 117 -4.73 -2.25 -13.82
C SER A 117 -5.42 -3.58 -13.52
N SER A 118 -4.80 -4.41 -12.68
CA SER A 118 -5.37 -5.69 -12.24
C SER A 118 -6.70 -5.51 -11.50
N ALA A 119 -6.77 -4.54 -10.57
CA ALA A 119 -7.99 -4.23 -9.83
C ALA A 119 -9.11 -3.70 -10.76
N VAL A 120 -8.78 -2.84 -11.72
CA VAL A 120 -9.76 -2.36 -12.72
C VAL A 120 -10.29 -3.53 -13.55
N SER A 121 -9.40 -4.39 -14.04
CA SER A 121 -9.77 -5.59 -14.79
C SER A 121 -10.65 -6.52 -13.96
N GLU A 122 -10.32 -6.76 -12.70
CA GLU A 122 -11.10 -7.64 -11.83
C GLU A 122 -12.51 -7.12 -11.53
N VAL A 123 -12.66 -5.81 -11.30
CA VAL A 123 -13.98 -5.18 -11.14
C VAL A 123 -14.83 -5.31 -12.41
N LEU A 124 -14.24 -5.02 -13.57
CA LEU A 124 -14.93 -5.14 -14.87
C LEU A 124 -15.33 -6.57 -15.17
N THR A 125 -14.44 -7.54 -14.92
CA THR A 125 -14.75 -8.96 -15.07
C THR A 125 -15.87 -9.37 -14.12
N THR A 126 -15.78 -9.01 -12.84
CA THR A 126 -16.76 -9.42 -11.81
C THR A 126 -18.15 -8.88 -12.13
N ILE A 127 -18.27 -7.59 -12.44
CA ILE A 127 -19.57 -6.99 -12.82
C ILE A 127 -20.04 -7.60 -14.15
N GLY A 128 -19.14 -7.73 -15.13
CA GLY A 128 -19.46 -8.28 -16.44
C GLY A 128 -19.97 -9.71 -16.40
N THR A 129 -19.35 -10.58 -15.62
CA THR A 129 -19.77 -12.00 -15.49
C THR A 129 -21.04 -12.13 -14.67
N MET A 130 -21.17 -11.40 -13.55
CA MET A 130 -22.34 -11.47 -12.68
C MET A 130 -23.60 -10.91 -13.34
N ASN A 131 -23.47 -9.85 -14.14
CA ASN A 131 -24.60 -9.21 -14.81
C ASN A 131 -24.80 -9.69 -16.26
N GLY A 132 -23.96 -10.60 -16.77
CA GLY A 132 -24.04 -11.11 -18.14
C GLY A 132 -23.68 -10.07 -19.22
N ILE A 133 -22.89 -9.05 -18.88
CA ILE A 133 -22.49 -7.96 -19.77
C ILE A 133 -21.17 -8.33 -20.45
N SER A 134 -21.26 -8.92 -21.64
CA SER A 134 -20.10 -9.40 -22.41
C SER A 134 -19.10 -8.30 -22.78
N SER A 135 -19.57 -7.07 -23.02
CA SER A 135 -18.69 -5.94 -23.34
C SER A 135 -17.74 -5.57 -22.21
N LEU A 136 -18.17 -5.67 -20.95
CA LEU A 136 -17.31 -5.45 -19.77
C LEU A 136 -16.25 -6.54 -19.63
N VAL A 137 -16.63 -7.80 -19.90
CA VAL A 137 -15.68 -8.93 -19.89
C VAL A 137 -14.65 -8.79 -21.01
N SER A 138 -15.06 -8.42 -22.23
CA SER A 138 -14.15 -8.17 -23.36
C SER A 138 -13.20 -7.01 -23.09
N LEU A 139 -13.70 -5.91 -22.51
CA LEU A 139 -12.88 -4.77 -22.12
C LEU A 139 -11.87 -5.17 -21.05
N SER A 140 -12.29 -5.93 -20.04
CA SER A 140 -11.40 -6.46 -19.01
C SER A 140 -10.28 -7.29 -19.62
N ASN A 141 -10.60 -8.27 -20.48
CA ASN A 141 -9.61 -9.11 -21.15
C ASN A 141 -8.61 -8.30 -21.99
N THR A 142 -9.06 -7.19 -22.57
CA THR A 142 -8.18 -6.27 -23.30
C THR A 142 -7.24 -5.55 -22.34
N ILE A 143 -7.74 -5.03 -21.23
CA ILE A 143 -6.94 -4.36 -20.19
C ILE A 143 -5.94 -5.32 -19.54
N SER A 144 -6.30 -6.60 -19.35
CA SER A 144 -5.41 -7.61 -18.76
C SER A 144 -4.21 -7.94 -19.65
N SER A 145 -4.25 -7.63 -20.95
CA SER A 145 -3.09 -7.81 -21.84
C SER A 145 -1.97 -6.84 -21.45
N SER A 146 -0.74 -7.33 -21.47
CA SER A 146 0.43 -6.61 -20.96
C SER A 146 0.52 -5.16 -21.45
N ILE A 147 0.34 -4.94 -22.77
CA ILE A 147 0.46 -3.59 -23.35
C ILE A 147 -0.59 -2.62 -22.81
N TYR A 148 -1.86 -3.03 -22.73
CA TYR A 148 -2.94 -2.16 -22.28
C TYR A 148 -2.88 -1.94 -20.76
N SER A 149 -2.42 -2.95 -20.02
CA SER A 149 -2.15 -2.83 -18.59
C SER A 149 -1.07 -1.77 -18.30
N TYR A 150 0.03 -1.80 -19.05
CA TYR A 150 1.09 -0.78 -18.95
C TYR A 150 0.60 0.61 -19.35
N LEU A 151 -0.19 0.72 -20.42
CA LEU A 151 -0.74 2.01 -20.85
C LEU A 151 -1.69 2.58 -19.79
N LEU A 152 -2.55 1.76 -19.19
CA LEU A 152 -3.48 2.20 -18.16
C LEU A 152 -2.74 2.68 -16.90
N GLY A 153 -1.75 1.93 -16.43
CA GLY A 153 -0.89 2.35 -15.32
C GLY A 153 -0.09 3.62 -15.64
N GLY A 154 0.47 3.72 -16.85
CA GLY A 154 1.18 4.91 -17.30
C GLY A 154 0.28 6.14 -17.38
N LEU A 155 -0.96 6.00 -17.85
CA LEU A 155 -1.96 7.06 -17.88
C LEU A 155 -2.31 7.55 -16.47
N LEU A 156 -2.46 6.64 -15.51
CA LEU A 156 -2.68 7.01 -14.10
C LEU A 156 -1.54 7.88 -13.57
N PHE A 157 -0.29 7.46 -13.76
CA PHE A 157 0.86 8.25 -13.29
C PHE A 157 1.03 9.56 -14.05
N ALA A 158 0.80 9.58 -15.37
CA ALA A 158 0.81 10.80 -16.16
C ALA A 158 -0.22 11.81 -15.63
N PHE A 159 -1.42 11.34 -15.28
CA PHE A 159 -2.46 12.17 -14.67
C PHE A 159 -2.03 12.72 -13.29
N ILE A 160 -1.49 11.88 -12.41
CA ILE A 160 -1.01 12.28 -11.08
C ILE A 160 0.15 13.28 -11.19
N ILE A 161 1.10 13.03 -12.09
CA ILE A 161 2.25 13.92 -12.33
C ILE A 161 1.77 15.26 -12.87
N ALA A 162 0.87 15.27 -13.85
CA ALA A 162 0.30 16.50 -14.40
C ALA A 162 -0.37 17.35 -13.30
N PHE A 163 -1.17 16.73 -12.43
CA PHE A 163 -1.79 17.41 -11.28
C PHE A 163 -0.76 18.02 -10.32
N ASN A 164 0.32 17.28 -10.03
CA ASN A 164 1.39 17.74 -9.14
C ASN A 164 2.22 18.90 -9.73
N ILE A 165 2.42 18.93 -11.05
CA ILE A 165 3.13 20.01 -11.75
C ILE A 165 2.42 21.35 -11.55
N PHE A 166 1.08 21.39 -11.58
CA PHE A 166 0.34 22.63 -11.39
C PHE A 166 0.46 23.17 -9.96
N LYS A 167 0.22 22.30 -8.96
CA LYS A 167 0.38 22.65 -7.54
C LYS A 167 0.74 21.39 -6.74
N ALA A 168 1.93 21.38 -6.14
CA ALA A 168 2.39 20.26 -5.31
C ALA A 168 1.43 19.91 -4.16
N LYS A 169 0.68 20.90 -3.62
CA LYS A 169 -0.33 20.67 -2.58
C LYS A 169 -1.51 19.79 -3.04
N TRP A 170 -1.77 19.73 -4.34
CA TRP A 170 -2.82 18.87 -4.88
C TRP A 170 -2.45 17.39 -4.81
N GLY A 171 -1.17 17.04 -4.86
CA GLY A 171 -0.72 15.68 -4.60
C GLY A 171 -1.11 15.21 -3.21
N TYR A 172 -0.83 16.03 -2.18
CA TYR A 172 -1.20 15.72 -0.80
C TYR A 172 -2.71 15.58 -0.64
N MET A 173 -3.48 16.51 -1.21
CA MET A 173 -4.94 16.44 -1.20
C MET A 173 -5.47 15.16 -1.88
N LEU A 174 -4.92 14.77 -3.03
CA LEU A 174 -5.31 13.55 -3.76
C LEU A 174 -5.03 12.30 -2.93
N VAL A 175 -3.86 12.22 -2.27
CA VAL A 175 -3.53 11.12 -1.38
C VAL A 175 -4.50 11.09 -0.19
N THR A 176 -4.75 12.22 0.46
CA THR A 176 -5.68 12.32 1.59
C THR A 176 -7.09 11.86 1.22
N ILE A 177 -7.65 12.36 0.12
CA ILE A 177 -8.98 11.97 -0.34
C ILE A 177 -9.00 10.48 -0.73
N GLY A 178 -8.01 10.02 -1.50
CA GLY A 178 -7.92 8.63 -1.94
C GLY A 178 -7.82 7.65 -0.77
N THR A 179 -7.00 7.96 0.23
CA THR A 179 -6.86 7.15 1.44
C THR A 179 -8.15 7.13 2.26
N ILE A 180 -8.83 8.27 2.42
CA ILE A 180 -10.12 8.34 3.12
C ILE A 180 -11.18 7.48 2.41
N VAL A 181 -11.30 7.62 1.09
CA VAL A 181 -12.24 6.81 0.29
C VAL A 181 -11.92 5.33 0.45
N SER A 182 -10.65 4.94 0.31
CA SER A 182 -10.20 3.55 0.47
C SER A 182 -10.53 2.97 1.84
N LEU A 183 -10.30 3.74 2.91
CA LEU A 183 -10.68 3.35 4.28
C LEU A 183 -12.18 3.15 4.41
N ILE A 184 -12.99 4.12 3.95
CA ILE A 184 -14.44 4.03 4.02
C ILE A 184 -14.94 2.79 3.26
N THR A 185 -14.48 2.57 2.03
CA THR A 185 -14.88 1.39 1.25
C THR A 185 -14.46 0.09 1.90
N THR A 186 -13.29 0.05 2.54
CA THR A 186 -12.80 -1.12 3.28
C THR A 186 -13.68 -1.41 4.49
N PHE A 187 -14.00 -0.39 5.30
CA PHE A 187 -14.89 -0.55 6.44
C PHE A 187 -16.29 -0.98 6.01
N VAL A 188 -16.84 -0.38 4.95
CA VAL A 188 -18.13 -0.79 4.38
C VAL A 188 -18.09 -2.26 3.96
N ALA A 189 -17.04 -2.70 3.26
CA ALA A 189 -16.90 -4.12 2.87
C ALA A 189 -16.83 -5.05 4.10
N MET A 190 -16.06 -4.69 5.14
CA MET A 190 -15.98 -5.45 6.37
C MET A 190 -17.32 -5.53 7.11
N ILE A 191 -18.06 -4.43 7.18
CA ILE A 191 -19.39 -4.37 7.82
C ILE A 191 -20.38 -5.24 7.04
N VAL A 192 -20.41 -5.13 5.71
CA VAL A 192 -21.28 -5.94 4.86
C VAL A 192 -21.00 -7.43 5.04
N ILE A 193 -19.73 -7.84 5.03
CA ILE A 193 -19.36 -9.23 5.31
C ILE A 193 -19.79 -9.62 6.72
N GLY A 194 -19.50 -8.79 7.73
CA GLY A 194 -19.81 -9.04 9.14
C GLY A 194 -21.29 -9.28 9.41
N ILE A 195 -22.17 -8.45 8.83
CA ILE A 195 -23.62 -8.59 8.96
C ILE A 195 -24.11 -9.88 8.27
N ASN A 196 -23.46 -10.28 7.18
CA ASN A 196 -23.87 -11.45 6.39
C ASN A 196 -23.20 -12.77 6.81
N ILE A 197 -22.38 -12.80 7.87
CA ILE A 197 -21.70 -14.03 8.35
C ILE A 197 -22.66 -15.22 8.47
N PRO A 198 -23.87 -15.10 9.07
CA PRO A 198 -24.77 -16.24 9.25
C PRO A 198 -25.26 -16.87 7.93
N HIS A 199 -25.33 -16.07 6.86
CA HIS A 199 -25.84 -16.47 5.55
C HIS A 199 -24.77 -16.44 4.45
N PHE A 200 -23.51 -16.27 4.82
CA PHE A 200 -22.42 -16.03 3.88
C PHE A 200 -22.25 -17.17 2.87
N SER A 201 -22.36 -18.42 3.33
CA SER A 201 -22.24 -19.62 2.50
C SER A 201 -23.29 -19.68 1.39
N THR A 202 -24.52 -19.24 1.66
CA THR A 202 -25.59 -19.16 0.67
C THR A 202 -25.44 -17.95 -0.23
N SER A 203 -25.07 -16.78 0.33
CA SER A 203 -24.97 -15.52 -0.42
C SER A 203 -23.80 -15.49 -1.40
N ILE A 204 -22.71 -16.22 -1.14
CA ILE A 204 -21.56 -16.29 -2.05
C ILE A 204 -21.75 -17.31 -3.19
N SER A 205 -22.70 -18.23 -3.08
CA SER A 205 -22.88 -19.32 -4.06
C SER A 205 -23.11 -18.83 -5.50
N PRO A 206 -23.93 -17.79 -5.77
CA PRO A 206 -24.09 -17.27 -7.13
C PRO A 206 -22.76 -16.78 -7.70
N PHE A 207 -21.99 -16.03 -6.92
CA PHE A 207 -20.68 -15.53 -7.32
C PHE A 207 -19.73 -16.68 -7.68
N LEU A 208 -19.64 -17.71 -6.84
CA LEU A 208 -18.80 -18.89 -7.10
C LEU A 208 -19.20 -19.60 -8.40
N HIS A 209 -20.50 -19.76 -8.64
CA HIS A 209 -21.01 -20.39 -9.86
C HIS A 209 -20.68 -19.58 -11.11
N TYR A 210 -20.94 -18.27 -11.12
CA TYR A 210 -20.65 -17.40 -12.27
C TYR A 210 -19.15 -17.28 -12.55
N MET A 211 -18.32 -17.22 -11.50
CA MET A 211 -16.86 -17.16 -11.62
C MET A 211 -16.22 -18.54 -11.85
N LYS A 212 -17.02 -19.62 -11.91
CA LYS A 212 -16.55 -21.01 -12.06
C LYS A 212 -15.53 -21.43 -11.00
N ILE A 213 -15.69 -20.90 -9.78
CA ILE A 213 -14.83 -21.20 -8.64
C ILE A 213 -15.43 -22.41 -7.91
N ALA A 214 -14.81 -23.58 -8.08
CA ALA A 214 -15.14 -24.76 -7.33
C ALA A 214 -14.08 -25.02 -6.25
N PRO A 215 -14.48 -25.36 -5.00
CA PRO A 215 -13.51 -25.78 -4.00
C PRO A 215 -12.81 -27.06 -4.49
N PRO A 216 -11.50 -27.22 -4.21
CA PRO A 216 -10.78 -28.45 -4.54
C PRO A 216 -11.46 -29.69 -3.95
N PRO A 217 -11.35 -30.87 -4.58
CA PRO A 217 -11.89 -32.11 -4.03
C PRO A 217 -11.40 -32.35 -2.59
N GLY A 218 -12.33 -32.56 -1.66
CA GLY A 218 -12.00 -32.80 -0.24
C GLY A 218 -11.67 -31.54 0.59
N PHE A 219 -12.03 -30.33 0.13
CA PHE A 219 -11.80 -29.08 0.87
C PHE A 219 -12.32 -29.11 2.32
N ALA A 220 -13.54 -29.63 2.55
CA ALA A 220 -14.14 -29.74 3.89
C ALA A 220 -13.35 -30.66 4.84
N SER A 221 -12.69 -31.71 4.30
CA SER A 221 -11.81 -32.61 5.05
C SER A 221 -10.36 -32.13 5.17
N ARG A 222 -10.00 -31.03 4.49
CA ARG A 222 -8.65 -30.43 4.46
C ARG A 222 -8.58 -29.08 5.19
N ILE A 223 -9.53 -28.81 6.09
CA ILE A 223 -9.41 -27.64 6.97
C ILE A 223 -8.27 -27.93 7.94
N THR A 224 -7.07 -27.47 7.58
CA THR A 224 -5.89 -27.60 8.40
C THR A 224 -6.14 -26.89 9.73
N PRO A 225 -5.94 -27.55 10.88
CA PRO A 225 -6.12 -26.91 12.17
C PRO A 225 -5.17 -25.71 12.32
N PHE A 226 -5.47 -24.85 13.27
CA PHE A 226 -4.62 -23.70 13.58
C PHE A 226 -3.16 -24.13 13.78
N SER A 227 -2.26 -23.42 13.10
CA SER A 227 -0.83 -23.57 13.23
C SER A 227 -0.19 -22.22 13.54
N PHE A 228 0.43 -22.13 14.71
CA PHE A 228 1.15 -20.93 15.11
C PHE A 228 2.34 -20.65 14.19
N ILE A 229 3.07 -21.69 13.75
CA ILE A 229 4.18 -21.56 12.80
C ILE A 229 3.67 -21.02 11.46
N SER A 230 2.57 -21.57 10.93
CA SER A 230 1.97 -21.08 9.69
C SER A 230 1.54 -19.61 9.82
N THR A 231 1.09 -19.20 11.01
CA THR A 231 0.74 -17.80 11.30
C THR A 231 1.97 -16.90 11.33
N LEU A 232 3.08 -17.35 11.94
CA LEU A 232 4.35 -16.61 11.94
C LEU A 232 4.94 -16.46 10.54
N LEU A 233 4.77 -17.47 9.67
CA LEU A 233 5.24 -17.41 8.28
C LEU A 233 4.48 -16.38 7.42
N ILE A 234 3.35 -15.84 7.89
CA ILE A 234 2.66 -14.71 7.24
C ILE A 234 3.37 -13.38 7.56
N LEU A 235 4.10 -13.28 8.68
CA LEU A 235 4.72 -12.01 9.12
C LEU A 235 5.68 -11.40 8.10
N PRO A 236 6.59 -12.15 7.44
CA PRO A 236 7.44 -11.57 6.41
C PRO A 236 6.65 -10.96 5.25
N LEU A 237 5.51 -11.55 4.87
CA LEU A 237 4.63 -11.02 3.82
C LEU A 237 4.00 -9.70 4.23
N LEU A 238 3.56 -9.58 5.49
CA LEU A 238 3.04 -8.33 6.03
C LEU A 238 4.16 -7.28 6.17
N ALA A 239 5.36 -7.70 6.58
CA ALA A 239 6.48 -6.81 6.83
C ALA A 239 6.91 -6.02 5.58
N ILE A 240 6.85 -6.64 4.40
CA ILE A 240 7.18 -6.00 3.10
C ILE A 240 6.30 -4.77 2.84
N PHE A 241 5.06 -4.75 3.35
CA PHE A 241 4.11 -3.65 3.17
C PHE A 241 3.97 -2.74 4.39
N THR A 242 4.59 -3.08 5.52
CA THR A 242 4.57 -2.23 6.72
C THR A 242 5.89 -1.51 6.96
N TYR A 243 7.03 -2.21 6.99
CA TYR A 243 8.30 -1.65 7.46
C TYR A 243 8.89 -0.58 6.52
N PRO A 244 8.97 -0.80 5.19
CA PRO A 244 9.55 0.21 4.30
C PRO A 244 8.70 1.48 4.20
N TRP A 245 7.40 1.40 4.50
CA TRP A 245 6.45 2.44 4.11
C TRP A 245 6.13 3.46 5.20
N MET A 246 6.63 3.26 6.42
CA MET A 246 6.52 4.20 7.55
C MET A 246 7.43 5.43 7.43
N GLN A 247 8.23 5.53 6.36
CA GLN A 247 9.17 6.63 6.12
C GLN A 247 8.56 7.86 5.43
N ALA A 248 7.28 7.82 5.05
CA ALA A 248 6.66 8.90 4.27
C ALA A 248 6.62 10.24 5.02
N THR A 249 6.30 10.23 6.33
CA THR A 249 6.32 11.47 7.13
C THR A 249 7.73 12.05 7.27
N PRO A 250 8.75 11.27 7.68
CA PRO A 250 10.13 11.78 7.73
C PRO A 250 10.65 12.39 6.43
N ALA A 251 10.16 11.94 5.27
CA ALA A 251 10.54 12.48 3.97
C ALA A 251 9.98 13.90 3.73
N VAL A 252 8.84 14.24 4.32
CA VAL A 252 8.16 15.54 4.16
C VAL A 252 8.22 16.43 5.41
N ALA A 253 8.77 15.92 6.51
CA ALA A 253 8.94 16.64 7.76
C ALA A 253 9.96 17.77 7.60
N SER A 254 9.50 19.02 7.72
CA SER A 254 10.30 20.24 7.73
C SER A 254 10.47 20.79 9.13
#